data_AF-A0A8D0FAM8-F1
#
_entry.id   AF-A0A8D0FAM8-F1
#
_cell.length_a   1.000
_cell.length_b   1.000
_cell.length_c   1.000
_cell.angle_alpha   90.00
_cell.angle_beta   90.00
_cell.angle_gamma   90.00
#
_symmetry.space_group_name_H-M   'P 1'
#
loop_
_entity.id
_entity.type
_entity.pdbx_description
1 polymer ?
#
loop_
_entity_poly.entity_id
_entity_poly.type
_entity_poly.pdbx_seq_one_letter_code
_entity_poly.pdbx_strand_id
1 'polypeptide(L)'
;MAESEPRSEESEEEELPTLASLLQPALLPPPGGLSHRLSSSPEPGRAARVVVVVSSGSEEEEEDKRALAKILKAQRPGECQKYITVVLDPVLLQVEGGGRIHSALQAANYSCVVENQAVPCSITWRRRTVSSQIEEGDEWTEEPNVLVLLRLEEFLAMVHHYKQEAEGCTEGQKETLQSYVAHVMEKMPGKILALAVVEVENYFRIQSKKRLQLAAASGNQEEKQGKRRKKTVKDSGLEITRLDVENALVDLQLCKQVQVSFFENWEELGEFATMFTKAVAEAPFKREREKTGFSFYLEKGWCGGVKVDHSGKGLLEVWKRQIQQFNRVSLEMAEAVVSAYPSPQLLTQAYSRCSSEQERENMLANIPVRRGDGVTATSRRVGPELSRRIYLQMTSHDPDLYLDFTG
;
A
#
# COMPACT_ATOMS: atom_id res chain seq x y z
N MET A 1 -6.07 -49.83 1.78
CA MET A 1 -6.23 -48.89 0.66
C MET A 1 -6.42 -47.53 1.30
N ALA A 2 -5.36 -46.74 1.34
CA ALA A 2 -5.33 -45.41 1.92
C ALA A 2 -5.29 -44.44 0.76
N GLU A 3 -6.28 -43.56 0.66
CA GLU A 3 -6.25 -42.41 -0.24
C GLU A 3 -5.89 -41.18 0.61
N SER A 4 -4.75 -40.60 0.28
CA SER A 4 -4.17 -39.41 0.86
C SER A 4 -4.59 -38.19 0.04
N GLU A 5 -5.33 -37.27 0.65
CA GLU A 5 -5.61 -35.94 0.10
C GLU A 5 -4.41 -34.98 0.28
N PRO A 6 -4.24 -33.98 -0.61
CA PRO A 6 -3.02 -33.21 -0.70
C PRO A 6 -2.97 -32.09 0.36
N ARG A 7 -1.81 -31.96 1.01
CA ARG A 7 -1.42 -30.76 1.77
C ARG A 7 -1.34 -29.58 0.82
N SER A 8 -2.13 -28.54 1.07
CA SER A 8 -1.92 -27.20 0.52
C SER A 8 -0.65 -26.62 1.15
N GLU A 9 0.39 -26.48 0.33
CA GLU A 9 1.59 -25.73 0.67
C GLU A 9 1.23 -24.25 0.84
N GLU A 10 1.41 -23.73 2.05
CA GLU A 10 1.40 -22.30 2.33
C GLU A 10 2.65 -21.72 1.67
N SER A 11 2.47 -21.02 0.56
CA SER A 11 3.51 -20.17 -0.01
C SER A 11 3.62 -18.92 0.86
N GLU A 12 4.67 -18.86 1.67
CA GLU A 12 5.15 -17.63 2.31
C GLU A 12 5.54 -16.65 1.18
N GLU A 13 4.63 -15.74 0.83
CA GLU A 13 4.97 -14.57 0.01
C GLU A 13 5.90 -13.69 0.85
N GLU A 14 7.17 -13.62 0.47
CA GLU A 14 8.12 -12.65 1.00
C GLU A 14 7.50 -11.24 0.91
N GLU A 15 7.49 -10.53 2.04
CA GLU A 15 7.00 -9.15 2.15
C GLU A 15 7.88 -8.21 1.29
N LEU A 16 7.51 -8.06 0.02
CA LEU A 16 7.91 -6.92 -0.79
C LEU A 16 7.35 -5.64 -0.13
N PRO A 17 8.11 -4.53 -0.12
CA PRO A 17 7.64 -3.29 0.47
C PRO A 17 6.32 -2.85 -0.16
N THR A 18 5.32 -2.58 0.67
CA THR A 18 3.98 -2.20 0.24
C THR A 18 4.07 -0.97 -0.68
N LEU A 19 3.78 -1.12 -1.98
CA LEU A 19 3.81 -0.05 -3.00
C LEU A 19 3.15 1.28 -2.57
N ALA A 20 2.25 1.22 -1.60
CA ALA A 20 1.67 2.38 -0.94
C ALA A 20 2.73 3.34 -0.37
N SER A 21 3.85 2.86 0.18
CA SER A 21 4.94 3.70 0.69
C SER A 21 5.60 4.52 -0.43
N LEU A 22 5.76 3.94 -1.63
CA LEU A 22 6.40 4.58 -2.79
C LEU A 22 5.51 5.62 -3.48
N LEU A 23 4.22 5.66 -3.15
CA LEU A 23 3.24 6.56 -3.76
C LEU A 23 2.77 7.68 -2.84
N GLN A 24 3.18 7.68 -1.57
CA GLN A 24 2.77 8.68 -0.59
C GLN A 24 3.76 9.87 -0.57
N PRO A 25 3.28 11.12 -0.58
CA PRO A 25 4.12 12.26 -0.26
C PRO A 25 4.59 12.16 1.20
N ALA A 26 5.82 12.61 1.47
CA ALA A 26 6.30 12.83 2.84
C ALA A 26 5.26 13.66 3.61
N LEU A 27 4.79 13.15 4.74
CA LEU A 27 3.83 13.82 5.62
C LEU A 27 4.45 15.13 6.13
N LEU A 28 4.13 16.26 5.49
CA LEU A 28 4.33 17.56 6.10
C LEU A 28 3.29 17.72 7.22
N PRO A 29 3.68 18.11 8.44
CA PRO A 29 2.72 18.40 9.49
C PRO A 29 1.83 19.59 9.04
N PRO A 30 0.51 19.54 9.26
CA PRO A 30 -0.36 20.64 8.90
C PRO A 30 0.02 21.88 9.73
N PRO A 31 0.09 23.08 9.13
CA PRO A 31 0.23 24.30 9.91
C PRO A 31 -1.01 24.48 10.78
N GLY A 32 -0.80 24.69 12.09
CA GLY A 32 -1.84 24.85 13.09
C GLY A 32 -2.78 25.99 12.75
N GLY A 33 -4.00 25.64 12.33
CA GLY A 33 -5.10 26.57 12.08
C GLY A 33 -5.99 26.67 13.31
N LEU A 34 -6.00 27.84 13.93
CA LEU A 34 -6.85 28.23 15.05
C LEU A 34 -8.35 28.08 14.69
N SER A 35 -9.05 27.24 15.45
CA SER A 35 -10.49 27.02 15.32
C SER A 35 -11.26 28.19 15.98
N HIS A 36 -11.75 29.12 15.16
CA HIS A 36 -12.74 30.11 15.62
C HIS A 36 -14.14 29.46 15.64
N ARG A 37 -14.63 29.22 16.85
CA ARG A 37 -16.03 28.85 17.12
C ARG A 37 -16.95 30.02 16.73
N LEU A 38 -17.89 29.77 15.82
CA LEU A 38 -19.09 30.60 15.68
C LEU A 38 -20.30 29.78 16.16
N SER A 39 -20.75 30.13 17.36
CA SER A 39 -22.01 29.71 17.95
C SER A 39 -23.15 30.54 17.32
N SER A 40 -24.18 29.90 16.80
CA SER A 40 -25.53 30.49 16.83
C SER A 40 -26.58 29.40 16.78
N SER A 41 -27.37 29.31 17.84
CA SER A 41 -28.60 28.54 17.93
C SER A 41 -29.75 29.36 17.32
N PRO A 42 -30.73 28.75 16.62
CA PRO A 42 -32.00 29.41 16.37
C PRO A 42 -33.12 28.84 17.25
N GLU A 43 -33.84 29.73 17.92
CA GLU A 43 -35.12 29.44 18.57
C GLU A 43 -36.26 29.26 17.55
N PRO A 44 -37.36 28.55 17.91
CA PRO A 44 -38.39 28.15 16.95
C PRO A 44 -39.50 29.21 16.84
N GLY A 45 -39.89 29.57 15.61
CA GLY A 45 -41.15 30.29 15.41
C GLY A 45 -41.27 31.06 14.10
N ARG A 46 -41.62 30.38 13.01
CA ARG A 46 -42.62 30.84 12.01
C ARG A 46 -42.73 29.82 10.88
N ALA A 47 -43.96 29.41 10.60
CA ALA A 47 -44.30 28.62 9.41
C ALA A 47 -43.99 29.45 8.15
N ALA A 48 -42.85 29.18 7.52
CA ALA A 48 -42.54 29.64 6.18
C ALA A 48 -43.03 28.58 5.19
N ARG A 49 -43.91 28.99 4.28
CA ARG A 49 -44.33 28.19 3.13
C ARG A 49 -43.10 27.67 2.40
N VAL A 50 -42.98 26.35 2.29
CA VAL A 50 -42.03 25.69 1.38
C VAL A 50 -42.47 26.04 -0.04
N VAL A 51 -41.85 27.06 -0.62
CA VAL A 51 -41.84 27.23 -2.06
C VAL A 51 -40.90 26.14 -2.56
N VAL A 52 -41.47 25.10 -3.17
CA VAL A 52 -40.70 24.16 -3.98
C VAL A 52 -40.21 24.95 -5.18
N VAL A 53 -39.01 25.53 -5.07
CA VAL A 53 -38.25 25.95 -6.23
C VAL A 53 -37.82 24.66 -6.89
N VAL A 54 -38.56 24.25 -7.91
CA VAL A 54 -38.06 23.28 -8.90
C VAL A 54 -36.91 23.98 -9.59
N SER A 55 -35.70 23.79 -9.06
CA SER A 55 -34.48 24.21 -9.74
C SER A 55 -34.40 23.36 -10.99
N SER A 56 -34.83 23.92 -12.12
CA SER A 56 -34.37 23.45 -13.43
C SER A 56 -32.86 23.60 -13.39
N GLY A 57 -32.13 22.50 -13.17
CA GLY A 57 -30.68 22.50 -13.26
C GLY A 57 -30.29 23.17 -14.58
N SER A 58 -29.45 24.19 -14.51
CA SER A 58 -28.98 24.88 -15.71
C SER A 58 -28.30 23.85 -16.61
N GLU A 59 -28.37 24.04 -17.94
CA GLU A 59 -27.69 23.16 -18.89
C GLU A 59 -26.19 23.01 -18.57
N GLU A 60 -25.60 24.06 -17.99
CA GLU A 60 -24.23 24.11 -17.46
C GLU A 60 -24.00 23.11 -16.30
N GLU A 61 -24.91 23.01 -15.33
CA GLU A 61 -24.77 22.07 -14.20
C GLU A 61 -24.86 20.60 -14.66
N GLU A 62 -25.69 20.32 -15.65
CA GLU A 62 -25.78 19.00 -16.26
C GLU A 62 -24.54 18.67 -17.11
N GLU A 63 -23.94 19.66 -17.76
CA GLU A 63 -22.69 19.49 -18.49
C GLU A 63 -21.51 19.21 -17.54
N ASP A 64 -21.41 19.94 -16.44
CA ASP A 64 -20.40 19.72 -15.39
C ASP A 64 -20.50 18.31 -14.78
N LYS A 65 -21.72 17.87 -14.44
CA LYS A 65 -21.95 16.50 -13.94
C LYS A 65 -21.50 15.45 -14.94
N ARG A 66 -21.77 15.65 -16.24
CA ARG A 66 -21.34 14.73 -17.30
C ARG A 66 -19.82 14.73 -17.46
N ALA A 67 -19.18 15.88 -17.39
CA ALA A 67 -17.72 16.01 -17.46
C ALA A 67 -17.06 15.29 -16.28
N LEU A 68 -17.54 15.53 -15.05
CA LEU A 68 -17.07 14.83 -13.85
C LEU A 68 -17.27 13.32 -13.94
N ALA A 69 -18.43 12.86 -14.42
CA ALA A 69 -18.68 11.43 -14.59
C ALA A 69 -17.72 10.78 -15.61
N LYS A 70 -17.37 11.49 -16.69
CA LYS A 70 -16.36 11.03 -17.66
C LYS A 70 -14.98 10.94 -17.02
N ILE A 71 -14.55 11.96 -16.27
CA ILE A 71 -13.26 11.95 -15.55
C ILE A 71 -13.20 10.78 -14.56
N LEU A 72 -14.24 10.60 -13.75
CA LEU A 72 -14.30 9.50 -12.77
C LEU A 72 -14.32 8.12 -13.44
N LYS A 73 -14.95 8.00 -14.62
CA LYS A 73 -14.93 6.74 -15.41
C LYS A 73 -13.53 6.46 -15.94
N ALA A 74 -12.83 7.48 -16.43
CA ALA A 74 -11.46 7.35 -16.94
C ALA A 74 -10.48 6.92 -15.86
N GLN A 75 -10.72 7.22 -14.58
CA GLN A 75 -9.82 6.80 -13.49
C GLN A 75 -10.02 5.34 -13.04
N ARG A 76 -11.09 4.65 -13.48
CA ARG A 76 -11.40 3.30 -13.00
C ARG A 76 -10.33 2.27 -13.40
N PRO A 77 -10.07 1.25 -12.56
CA PRO A 77 -9.24 0.12 -12.93
C PRO A 77 -9.69 -0.50 -14.26
N GLY A 78 -8.75 -0.73 -15.17
CA GLY A 78 -9.00 -1.24 -16.52
C GLY A 78 -9.26 -0.16 -17.58
N GLU A 79 -9.74 1.03 -17.21
CA GLU A 79 -9.91 2.17 -18.13
C GLU A 79 -8.76 3.18 -18.02
N CYS A 80 -8.23 3.39 -16.80
CA CYS A 80 -7.19 4.38 -16.49
C CYS A 80 -5.91 4.23 -17.29
N GLN A 81 -5.61 3.00 -17.71
CA GLN A 81 -4.45 2.68 -18.51
C GLN A 81 -4.41 3.44 -19.84
N LYS A 82 -5.57 3.65 -20.49
CA LYS A 82 -5.64 4.31 -21.80
C LYS A 82 -5.22 5.79 -21.75
N TYR A 83 -5.28 6.38 -20.55
CA TYR A 83 -5.02 7.79 -20.33
C TYR A 83 -3.63 8.05 -19.77
N ILE A 84 -2.82 7.00 -19.54
CA ILE A 84 -1.46 7.13 -19.01
C ILE A 84 -0.43 6.90 -20.10
N THR A 85 0.50 7.84 -20.21
CA THR A 85 1.70 7.72 -21.03
C THR A 85 2.91 7.66 -20.13
N VAL A 86 3.76 6.65 -20.35
CA VAL A 86 5.03 6.48 -19.67
C VAL A 86 6.10 7.22 -20.46
N VAL A 87 6.83 8.11 -19.80
CA VAL A 87 7.92 8.89 -20.38
C VAL A 87 9.24 8.28 -19.92
N LEU A 88 10.01 7.77 -20.87
CA LEU A 88 11.29 7.11 -20.63
C LEU A 88 12.44 8.03 -21.04
N ASP A 89 13.42 8.19 -20.16
CA ASP A 89 14.64 8.91 -20.51
C ASP A 89 15.50 8.11 -21.51
N PRO A 90 16.10 8.72 -22.55
CA PRO A 90 16.91 8.01 -23.53
C PRO A 90 18.11 7.28 -22.94
N VAL A 91 18.69 7.76 -21.83
CA VAL A 91 19.85 7.12 -21.18
C VAL A 91 19.42 5.80 -20.54
N LEU A 92 18.18 5.69 -20.06
CA LEU A 92 17.62 4.43 -19.56
C LEU A 92 17.68 3.32 -20.61
N LEU A 93 17.33 3.64 -21.86
CA LEU A 93 17.29 2.68 -22.97
C LEU A 93 18.68 2.26 -23.45
N GLN A 94 19.72 2.99 -23.07
CA GLN A 94 21.11 2.67 -23.38
C GLN A 94 21.73 1.72 -22.36
N VAL A 95 21.08 1.50 -21.21
CA VAL A 95 21.50 0.52 -20.20
C VAL A 95 21.10 -0.89 -20.66
N GLU A 96 21.85 -1.91 -20.24
CA GLU A 96 21.72 -3.31 -20.69
C GLU A 96 20.29 -3.87 -20.63
N GLY A 97 19.49 -3.49 -19.62
CA GLY A 97 18.09 -3.90 -19.52
C GLY A 97 17.04 -2.87 -19.92
N GLY A 98 17.41 -1.70 -20.43
CA GLY A 98 16.47 -0.65 -20.81
C GLY A 98 15.43 -1.13 -21.83
N GLY A 99 15.87 -1.93 -22.81
CA GLY A 99 14.98 -2.55 -23.80
C GLY A 99 13.98 -3.55 -23.20
N ARG A 100 14.35 -4.25 -22.11
CA ARG A 100 13.45 -5.20 -21.41
C ARG A 100 12.36 -4.45 -20.67
N ILE A 101 12.71 -3.37 -19.97
CA ILE A 101 11.75 -2.49 -19.28
C ILE A 101 10.74 -1.92 -20.28
N HIS A 102 11.22 -1.37 -21.40
CA HIS A 102 10.35 -0.84 -22.46
C HIS A 102 9.44 -1.92 -23.04
N SER A 103 9.97 -3.11 -23.32
CA SER A 103 9.19 -4.24 -23.85
C SER A 103 8.12 -4.70 -22.87
N ALA A 104 8.41 -4.75 -21.57
CA ALA A 104 7.44 -5.11 -20.53
C ALA A 104 6.28 -4.12 -20.46
N LEU A 105 6.57 -2.81 -20.50
CA LEU A 105 5.57 -1.75 -20.51
C LEU A 105 4.66 -1.83 -21.77
N GLN A 106 5.26 -2.09 -22.94
CA GLN A 106 4.53 -2.27 -24.18
C GLN A 106 3.68 -3.54 -24.17
N ALA A 107 4.21 -4.66 -23.68
CA ALA A 107 3.47 -5.92 -23.54
C ALA A 107 2.26 -5.77 -22.60
N ALA A 108 2.37 -4.88 -21.61
CA ALA A 108 1.27 -4.53 -20.74
C ALA A 108 0.25 -3.56 -21.38
N ASN A 109 0.44 -3.12 -22.62
CA ASN A 109 -0.37 -2.14 -23.37
C ASN A 109 -0.32 -0.70 -22.84
N TYR A 110 0.82 -0.26 -22.29
CA TYR A 110 1.01 1.17 -21.98
C TYR A 110 1.55 1.94 -23.18
N SER A 111 1.12 3.19 -23.32
CA SER A 111 1.74 4.14 -24.25
C SER A 111 3.10 4.56 -23.69
N CYS A 112 4.17 4.45 -24.49
CA CYS A 112 5.51 4.85 -24.10
C CYS A 112 6.06 5.89 -25.07
N VAL A 113 6.65 6.96 -24.52
CA VAL A 113 7.37 7.98 -25.28
C VAL A 113 8.78 8.12 -24.73
N VAL A 114 9.72 8.52 -25.58
CA VAL A 114 11.13 8.67 -25.22
C VAL A 114 11.48 10.15 -25.33
N GLU A 115 11.78 10.78 -24.20
CA GLU A 115 12.05 12.22 -24.11
C GLU A 115 13.18 12.49 -23.11
N ASN A 116 14.02 13.50 -23.37
CA ASN A 116 15.07 13.90 -22.44
C ASN A 116 14.46 14.40 -21.13
N GLN A 117 14.90 13.83 -20.00
CA GLN A 117 14.43 14.23 -18.68
C GLN A 117 15.50 14.98 -17.89
N ALA A 118 15.07 15.72 -16.86
CA ALA A 118 16.00 16.49 -16.01
C ALA A 118 17.04 15.61 -15.29
N VAL A 119 16.64 14.38 -15.01
CA VAL A 119 17.45 13.33 -14.36
C VAL A 119 17.58 12.15 -15.32
N PRO A 120 18.80 11.74 -15.70
CA PRO A 120 19.02 10.57 -16.55
C PRO A 120 18.47 9.29 -15.93
N CYS A 121 18.19 8.29 -16.75
CA CYS A 121 17.69 6.98 -16.29
C CYS A 121 16.37 7.06 -15.49
N SER A 122 15.58 8.10 -15.72
CA SER A 122 14.29 8.30 -15.05
C SER A 122 13.11 7.81 -15.90
N ILE A 123 12.05 7.45 -15.20
CA ILE A 123 10.73 7.11 -15.73
C ILE A 123 9.72 8.01 -15.04
N THR A 124 8.97 8.78 -15.83
CA THR A 124 7.87 9.61 -15.34
C THR A 124 6.57 9.25 -16.06
N TRP A 125 5.45 9.79 -15.57
CA TRP A 125 4.13 9.53 -16.11
C TRP A 125 3.39 10.82 -16.37
N ARG A 126 2.65 10.85 -17.48
CA ARG A 126 1.71 11.91 -17.81
C ARG A 126 0.34 11.30 -18.01
N ARG A 127 -0.69 12.01 -17.56
CA ARG A 127 -2.09 11.64 -17.75
C ARG A 127 -2.78 12.58 -18.71
N ARG A 128 -3.48 12.04 -19.70
CA ARG A 128 -4.27 12.83 -20.64
C ARG A 128 -5.47 13.42 -19.92
N THR A 129 -5.70 14.72 -20.09
CA THR A 129 -6.89 15.38 -19.57
C THR A 129 -8.12 14.91 -20.34
N VAL A 130 -9.19 14.54 -19.62
CA VAL A 130 -10.46 14.16 -20.22
C VAL A 130 -11.37 15.40 -20.23
N SER A 131 -11.37 16.15 -21.32
CA SER A 131 -12.23 17.33 -21.50
C SER A 131 -13.58 16.96 -22.17
N SER A 132 -14.60 17.79 -21.95
CA SER A 132 -15.95 17.59 -22.49
C SER A 132 -16.12 18.12 -23.92
N GLN A 133 -15.27 19.06 -24.36
CA GLN A 133 -15.34 19.69 -25.67
C GLN A 133 -14.65 18.82 -26.73
N ILE A 134 -15.27 18.80 -27.90
CA ILE A 134 -14.90 17.99 -29.06
C ILE A 134 -13.46 18.32 -29.49
N GLU A 135 -12.74 17.27 -29.90
CA GLU A 135 -11.28 17.16 -30.12
C GLU A 135 -10.51 16.77 -28.85
N GLU A 136 -9.85 15.61 -28.93
CA GLU A 136 -8.81 15.18 -27.99
C GLU A 136 -7.78 16.29 -27.83
N GLY A 137 -8.01 17.20 -26.89
CA GLY A 137 -7.04 18.19 -26.50
C GLY A 137 -5.78 17.46 -26.02
N ASP A 138 -4.64 17.78 -26.62
CA ASP A 138 -3.33 17.21 -26.33
C ASP A 138 -2.77 17.75 -25.00
N GLU A 139 -3.65 17.99 -24.03
CA GLU A 139 -3.32 18.51 -22.71
C GLU A 139 -3.02 17.34 -21.78
N TRP A 140 -1.81 17.37 -21.22
CA TRP A 140 -1.28 16.34 -20.35
C TRP A 140 -0.98 16.92 -18.98
N THR A 141 -1.38 16.20 -17.93
CA THR A 141 -0.99 16.52 -16.56
C THR A 141 0.13 15.59 -16.11
N GLU A 142 1.22 16.16 -15.60
CA GLU A 142 2.33 15.44 -14.99
C GLU A 142 1.90 14.73 -13.70
N GLU A 143 2.17 13.44 -13.58
CA GLU A 143 1.96 12.69 -12.34
C GLU A 143 3.09 13.00 -11.33
N PRO A 144 2.84 12.93 -10.01
CA PRO A 144 3.84 13.30 -9.02
C PRO A 144 4.97 12.26 -8.91
N ASN A 145 4.79 11.03 -9.40
CA ASN A 145 5.77 9.97 -9.17
C ASN A 145 6.92 9.98 -10.19
N VAL A 146 8.12 9.62 -9.72
CA VAL A 146 9.27 9.37 -10.57
C VAL A 146 10.05 8.16 -10.09
N LEU A 147 10.38 7.25 -11.01
CA LEU A 147 11.22 6.09 -10.75
C LEU A 147 12.57 6.33 -11.42
N VAL A 148 13.66 6.31 -10.65
CA VAL A 148 15.01 6.49 -11.18
C VAL A 148 15.81 5.21 -11.01
N LEU A 149 16.35 4.72 -12.12
CA LEU A 149 17.27 3.59 -12.14
C LEU A 149 18.68 4.10 -11.82
N LEU A 150 19.26 3.56 -10.75
CA LEU A 150 20.66 3.74 -10.40
C LEU A 150 21.48 2.58 -10.95
N ARG A 151 22.56 2.88 -11.67
CA ARG A 151 23.48 1.85 -12.16
C ARG A 151 24.22 1.22 -10.99
N LEU A 152 24.53 -0.07 -11.09
CA LEU A 152 25.16 -0.83 -10.01
C LEU A 152 26.49 -0.21 -9.58
N GLU A 153 27.32 0.21 -10.54
CA GLU A 153 28.63 0.80 -10.27
C GLU A 153 28.52 2.15 -9.55
N GLU A 154 27.55 2.98 -9.95
CA GLU A 154 27.29 4.28 -9.32
C GLU A 154 26.76 4.11 -7.90
N PHE A 155 25.82 3.18 -7.71
CA PHE A 155 25.28 2.82 -6.41
C PHE A 155 26.39 2.37 -5.45
N LEU A 156 27.22 1.42 -5.88
CA LEU A 156 28.33 0.92 -5.07
C LEU A 156 29.36 2.02 -4.78
N ALA A 157 29.69 2.88 -5.75
CA ALA A 157 30.57 4.02 -5.52
C ALA A 157 30.00 4.98 -4.46
N MET A 158 28.70 5.30 -4.51
CA MET A 158 28.06 6.16 -3.52
C MET A 158 28.05 5.56 -2.11
N VAL A 159 27.82 4.25 -1.97
CA VAL A 159 27.92 3.55 -0.68
C VAL A 159 29.35 3.54 -0.16
N HIS A 160 30.32 3.37 -1.06
CA HIS A 160 31.73 3.43 -0.70
C HIS A 160 32.15 4.82 -0.19
N HIS A 161 31.68 5.89 -0.84
CA HIS A 161 31.92 7.25 -0.37
C HIS A 161 31.26 7.51 0.99
N TYR A 162 30.02 7.03 1.20
CA TYR A 162 29.36 7.10 2.50
C TYR A 162 30.20 6.44 3.61
N LYS A 163 30.74 5.24 3.35
CA LYS A 163 31.64 4.56 4.27
C LYS A 163 32.90 5.37 4.59
N GLN A 164 33.54 5.95 3.56
CA GLN A 164 34.73 6.79 3.75
C GLN A 164 34.44 8.03 4.59
N GLU A 165 33.29 8.67 4.38
CA GLU A 165 32.85 9.83 5.15
C GLU A 165 32.61 9.46 6.62
N ALA A 166 31.95 8.33 6.89
CA ALA A 166 31.74 7.82 8.24
C ALA A 166 33.05 7.46 8.96
N GLU A 167 34.07 7.03 8.22
CA GLU A 167 35.41 6.75 8.73
C GLU A 167 36.30 8.01 8.84
N GLY A 168 35.77 9.20 8.53
CA GLY A 168 36.49 10.47 8.63
C GLY A 168 37.55 10.71 7.55
N CYS A 169 37.52 9.94 6.46
CA CYS A 169 38.45 10.07 5.34
C CYS A 169 37.89 11.02 4.27
N THR A 170 38.34 12.27 4.25
CA THR A 170 37.85 13.31 3.31
C THR A 170 38.70 13.42 2.04
N GLU A 171 38.65 12.41 1.16
CA GLU A 171 39.15 12.58 -0.21
C GLU A 171 38.10 13.27 -1.10
N GLY A 172 37.96 14.59 -0.96
CA GLY A 172 37.06 15.42 -1.80
C GLY A 172 35.56 15.19 -1.55
N GLN A 173 34.73 16.15 -1.95
CA GLN A 173 33.28 15.96 -1.97
C GLN A 173 32.91 14.99 -3.09
N LYS A 174 32.85 13.69 -2.77
CA LYS A 174 32.38 12.67 -3.70
C LYS A 174 30.88 12.45 -3.48
N GLU A 175 30.17 12.12 -4.54
CA GLU A 175 28.71 11.94 -4.48
C GLU A 175 28.37 10.70 -3.63
N THR A 176 27.43 10.89 -2.70
CA THR A 176 26.83 9.87 -1.82
C THR A 176 25.35 9.71 -2.18
N LEU A 177 24.70 8.65 -1.70
CA LEU A 177 23.27 8.43 -1.96
C LEU A 177 22.42 9.63 -1.53
N GLN A 178 22.75 10.25 -0.40
CA GLN A 178 22.02 11.41 0.12
C GLN A 178 22.18 12.65 -0.75
N SER A 179 23.40 12.95 -1.20
CA SER A 179 23.67 14.12 -2.04
C SER A 179 23.10 13.91 -3.45
N TYR A 180 23.19 12.70 -4.00
CA TYR A 180 22.52 12.33 -5.25
C TYR A 180 21.00 12.53 -5.15
N VAL A 181 20.36 11.99 -4.11
CA VAL A 181 18.91 12.16 -3.90
C VAL A 181 18.53 13.63 -3.72
N ALA A 182 19.32 14.41 -2.99
CA ALA A 182 19.09 15.84 -2.85
C ALA A 182 19.12 16.57 -4.21
N HIS A 183 20.10 16.24 -5.06
CA HIS A 183 20.21 16.79 -6.42
C HIS A 183 19.05 16.38 -7.33
N VAL A 184 18.61 15.12 -7.25
CA VAL A 184 17.43 14.63 -7.99
C VAL A 184 16.17 15.37 -7.56
N MET A 185 15.96 15.57 -6.25
CA MET A 185 14.81 16.30 -5.72
C MET A 185 14.84 17.80 -6.06
N GLU A 186 16.03 18.40 -6.15
CA GLU A 186 16.20 19.80 -6.59
C GLU A 186 15.81 19.96 -8.08
N LYS A 187 16.21 18.99 -8.92
CA LYS A 187 15.88 18.98 -10.35
C LYS A 187 14.41 18.66 -10.64
N MET A 188 13.75 17.94 -9.75
CA MET A 188 12.36 17.50 -9.91
C MET A 188 11.53 17.88 -8.68
N PRO A 189 11.30 19.20 -8.45
CA PRO A 189 10.63 19.68 -7.26
C PRO A 189 9.19 19.17 -7.19
N GLY A 190 8.77 18.70 -6.01
CA GLY A 190 7.40 18.22 -5.76
C GLY A 190 7.11 16.81 -6.28
N LYS A 191 8.07 16.13 -6.91
CA LYS A 191 7.93 14.72 -7.32
C LYS A 191 8.25 13.77 -6.16
N ILE A 192 7.57 12.62 -6.11
CA ILE A 192 7.78 11.51 -5.20
C ILE A 192 8.77 10.55 -5.85
N LEU A 193 9.97 10.47 -5.29
CA LEU A 193 11.09 9.71 -5.83
C LEU A 193 11.10 8.27 -5.31
N ALA A 194 11.19 7.31 -6.23
CA ALA A 194 11.54 5.93 -5.97
C ALA A 194 12.84 5.58 -6.70
N LEU A 195 13.73 4.84 -6.03
CA LEU A 195 15.00 4.39 -6.62
C LEU A 195 14.97 2.89 -6.88
N ALA A 196 15.53 2.46 -8.00
CA ALA A 196 15.72 1.05 -8.35
C ALA A 196 17.20 0.75 -8.63
N VAL A 197 17.69 -0.39 -8.16
CA VAL A 197 19.02 -0.91 -8.47
C VAL A 197 18.89 -2.39 -8.83
N VAL A 198 19.61 -2.83 -9.86
CA VAL A 198 19.57 -4.21 -10.36
C VAL A 198 20.90 -4.90 -10.03
N GLU A 199 20.86 -6.19 -9.71
CA GLU A 199 22.03 -7.08 -9.57
C GLU A 199 22.96 -6.83 -8.36
N VAL A 200 22.50 -6.14 -7.31
CA VAL A 200 23.30 -5.95 -6.08
C VAL A 200 23.67 -7.28 -5.42
N GLU A 201 22.76 -8.26 -5.41
CA GLU A 201 23.06 -9.58 -4.87
C GLU A 201 24.08 -10.35 -5.71
N ASN A 202 24.10 -10.14 -7.02
CA ASN A 202 25.09 -10.76 -7.91
C ASN A 202 26.50 -10.23 -7.62
N TYR A 203 26.63 -8.94 -7.28
CA TYR A 203 27.91 -8.38 -6.80
C TYR A 203 28.44 -9.15 -5.58
N PHE A 204 27.63 -9.34 -4.53
CA PHE A 204 28.04 -10.07 -3.32
C PHE A 204 28.31 -11.56 -3.58
N ARG A 205 27.53 -12.20 -4.47
CA ARG A 205 27.76 -13.59 -4.91
C ARG A 205 29.11 -13.73 -5.64
N ILE A 206 29.50 -12.78 -6.49
CA ILE A 206 30.80 -12.80 -7.18
C ILE A 206 31.96 -12.55 -6.19
N GLN A 207 31.78 -11.59 -5.28
CA GLN A 207 32.79 -11.24 -4.28
C GLN A 207 33.09 -12.40 -3.33
N SER A 208 32.06 -13.10 -2.83
CA SER A 208 32.22 -14.29 -1.99
C SER A 208 32.98 -15.42 -2.70
N LYS A 209 32.67 -15.68 -3.98
CA LYS A 209 33.42 -16.66 -4.81
C LYS A 209 34.90 -16.27 -4.97
N LYS A 210 35.20 -14.99 -5.21
CA LYS A 210 36.59 -14.49 -5.29
C LYS A 210 37.33 -14.72 -3.97
N ARG A 211 36.69 -14.48 -2.82
CA ARG A 211 37.28 -14.74 -1.49
C ARG A 211 37.57 -16.22 -1.26
N LEU A 212 36.65 -17.11 -1.64
CA LEU A 212 36.85 -18.56 -1.57
C LEU A 212 38.03 -19.03 -2.43
N GLN A 213 38.16 -18.49 -3.65
CA GLN A 213 39.27 -18.82 -4.55
C GLN A 213 40.62 -18.31 -4.04
N LEU A 214 40.67 -17.08 -3.50
CA LEU A 214 41.88 -16.52 -2.89
C LEU A 214 42.32 -17.29 -1.63
N ALA A 215 41.36 -17.74 -0.80
CA ALA A 215 41.63 -18.57 0.36
C ALA A 215 42.17 -19.95 -0.03
N ALA A 216 41.61 -20.58 -1.06
CA ALA A 216 42.08 -21.86 -1.59
C ALA A 216 43.48 -21.77 -2.25
N ALA A 217 43.78 -20.65 -2.92
CA ALA A 217 45.10 -20.41 -3.51
C ALA A 217 46.20 -20.18 -2.45
N SER A 218 45.86 -19.56 -1.32
CA SER A 218 46.78 -19.35 -0.19
C SER A 218 47.07 -20.64 0.60
N GLY A 219 46.13 -21.59 0.64
CA GLY A 219 46.28 -22.87 1.35
C GLY A 219 47.26 -23.86 0.69
N ASN A 220 47.63 -23.65 -0.58
CA ASN A 220 48.58 -24.50 -1.31
C ASN A 220 50.04 -24.01 -1.25
N GLN A 221 50.35 -22.91 -0.54
CA GLN A 221 51.70 -22.34 -0.45
C GLN A 221 52.32 -22.37 0.97
N GLU A 222 51.75 -23.10 1.93
CA GLU A 222 52.30 -23.19 3.30
C GLU A 222 53.35 -24.30 3.52
N GLU A 223 53.90 -24.88 2.46
CA GLU A 223 55.12 -25.72 2.55
C GLU A 223 56.25 -25.19 1.67
N LYS A 224 56.84 -24.05 2.05
CA LYS A 224 58.30 -23.82 2.14
C LYS A 224 58.66 -22.33 2.25
N GLN A 225 59.52 -22.08 3.23
CA GLN A 225 60.41 -20.92 3.45
C GLN A 225 59.86 -19.71 4.20
N GLY A 226 60.37 -19.58 5.44
CA GLY A 226 60.19 -18.40 6.26
C GLY A 226 60.99 -17.18 5.81
N LYS A 227 60.61 -16.04 6.39
CA LYS A 227 61.28 -14.72 6.35
C LYS A 227 61.44 -14.08 4.97
N ARG A 228 60.43 -13.32 4.53
CA ARG A 228 60.60 -11.90 4.14
C ARG A 228 59.29 -11.19 3.81
N ARG A 229 59.22 -9.96 4.32
CA ARG A 229 58.41 -8.81 3.89
C ARG A 229 56.94 -8.78 4.28
N LYS A 230 56.76 -8.18 5.45
CA LYS A 230 55.86 -7.03 5.69
C LYS A 230 55.83 -6.10 4.45
N LYS A 231 54.96 -6.41 3.50
CA LYS A 231 54.36 -5.46 2.57
C LYS A 231 52.89 -5.85 2.56
N THR A 232 52.16 -5.33 3.55
CA THR A 232 50.71 -5.38 3.58
C THR A 232 50.24 -4.88 2.22
N VAL A 233 49.72 -5.82 1.45
CA VAL A 233 49.03 -5.60 0.19
C VAL A 233 47.91 -4.61 0.52
N LYS A 234 48.11 -3.37 0.07
CA LYS A 234 47.21 -2.23 0.25
C LYS A 234 46.08 -2.38 -0.78
N ASP A 235 45.31 -3.47 -0.67
CA ASP A 235 44.33 -3.89 -1.69
C ASP A 235 42.94 -4.23 -1.10
N SER A 236 42.59 -3.64 0.04
CA SER A 236 41.27 -3.86 0.66
C SER A 236 40.58 -2.54 1.03
N GLY A 237 40.75 -1.50 0.21
CA GLY A 237 40.10 -0.20 0.38
C GLY A 237 38.77 -0.07 -0.36
N LEU A 238 38.38 -1.05 -1.17
CA LEU A 238 37.20 -1.00 -2.07
C LEU A 238 36.14 -2.06 -1.71
N GLU A 239 36.31 -2.78 -0.59
CA GLU A 239 35.40 -3.86 -0.23
C GLU A 239 34.17 -3.29 0.49
N ILE A 240 33.07 -3.17 -0.26
CA ILE A 240 31.75 -2.83 0.27
C ILE A 240 31.16 -4.11 0.85
N THR A 241 30.69 -4.04 2.08
CA THR A 241 29.97 -5.13 2.76
C THR A 241 28.46 -4.89 2.71
N ARG A 242 27.66 -5.93 2.97
CA ARG A 242 26.20 -5.78 3.10
C ARG A 242 25.80 -4.80 4.19
N LEU A 243 26.53 -4.79 5.30
CA LEU A 243 26.32 -3.83 6.39
C LEU A 243 26.57 -2.38 5.94
N ASP A 244 27.57 -2.15 5.08
CA ASP A 244 27.82 -0.80 4.53
C ASP A 244 26.65 -0.32 3.67
N VAL A 245 26.07 -1.23 2.87
CA VAL A 245 24.85 -0.95 2.08
C VAL A 245 23.66 -0.65 3.00
N GLU A 246 23.38 -1.51 3.97
CA GLU A 246 22.27 -1.34 4.91
C GLU A 246 22.37 -0.01 5.67
N ASN A 247 23.57 0.34 6.18
CA ASN A 247 23.78 1.61 6.89
C ASN A 247 23.47 2.81 5.99
N ALA A 248 23.96 2.80 4.74
CA ALA A 248 23.72 3.89 3.79
C ALA A 248 22.22 4.03 3.44
N LEU A 249 21.50 2.91 3.34
CA LEU A 249 20.07 2.90 3.06
C LEU A 249 19.23 3.37 4.25
N VAL A 250 19.55 2.92 5.46
CA VAL A 250 18.87 3.36 6.69
C VAL A 250 19.04 4.86 6.87
N ASP A 251 20.25 5.37 6.67
CA ASP A 251 20.52 6.81 6.76
C ASP A 251 19.78 7.60 5.67
N LEU A 252 19.73 7.08 4.44
CA LEU A 252 18.92 7.67 3.37
C LEU A 252 17.42 7.72 3.73
N GLN A 253 16.88 6.64 4.28
CA GLN A 253 15.47 6.56 4.67
C GLN A 253 15.14 7.52 5.81
N LEU A 254 16.02 7.64 6.81
CA LEU A 254 15.83 8.56 7.94
C LEU A 254 15.92 10.03 7.52
N CYS A 255 16.87 10.38 6.65
CA CYS A 255 17.11 11.77 6.27
C CYS A 255 16.24 12.26 5.12
N LYS A 256 15.88 11.39 4.16
CA LYS A 256 15.20 11.77 2.91
C LYS A 256 13.85 11.07 2.69
N GLN A 257 13.51 10.04 3.48
CA GLN A 257 12.29 9.25 3.32
C GLN A 257 12.16 8.62 1.92
N VAL A 258 13.29 8.35 1.26
CA VAL A 258 13.35 7.67 -0.04
C VAL A 258 13.75 6.23 0.16
N GLN A 259 12.98 5.32 -0.44
CA GLN A 259 13.28 3.89 -0.44
C GLN A 259 13.99 3.49 -1.74
N VAL A 260 14.96 2.57 -1.62
CA VAL A 260 15.63 1.92 -2.74
C VAL A 260 15.11 0.49 -2.86
N SER A 261 14.70 0.10 -4.06
CA SER A 261 14.25 -1.26 -4.38
C SER A 261 15.37 -2.00 -5.12
N PHE A 262 15.63 -3.24 -4.72
CA PHE A 262 16.62 -4.11 -5.36
C PHE A 262 15.93 -5.19 -6.19
N PHE A 263 16.47 -5.48 -7.35
CA PHE A 263 15.98 -6.53 -8.25
C PHE A 263 17.12 -7.48 -8.62
N GLU A 264 16.84 -8.78 -8.71
CA GLU A 264 17.88 -9.76 -9.04
C GLU A 264 18.31 -9.66 -10.50
N ASN A 265 17.36 -9.30 -11.38
CA ASN A 265 17.53 -9.24 -12.82
C ASN A 265 16.65 -8.14 -13.46
N TRP A 266 16.85 -7.93 -14.75
CA TRP A 266 16.16 -6.87 -15.51
C TRP A 266 14.71 -7.19 -15.85
N GLU A 267 14.34 -8.47 -15.88
CA GLU A 267 12.96 -8.92 -16.08
C GLU A 267 12.08 -8.48 -14.91
N GLU A 268 12.53 -8.73 -13.67
CA GLU A 268 11.85 -8.28 -12.45
C GLU A 268 11.68 -6.76 -12.41
N LEU A 269 12.69 -5.99 -12.82
CA LEU A 269 12.56 -4.54 -12.91
C LEU A 269 11.51 -4.11 -13.96
N GLY A 270 11.41 -4.82 -15.08
CA GLY A 270 10.39 -4.57 -16.10
C GLY A 270 8.96 -4.87 -15.60
N GLU A 271 8.79 -5.96 -14.85
CA GLU A 271 7.54 -6.30 -14.18
C GLU A 271 7.18 -5.26 -13.12
N PHE A 272 8.16 -4.85 -12.32
CA PHE A 272 8.00 -3.78 -11.33
C PHE A 272 7.62 -2.46 -11.97
N ALA A 273 8.28 -2.04 -13.06
CA ALA A 273 7.93 -0.81 -13.77
C ALA A 273 6.47 -0.85 -14.30
N THR A 274 6.01 -2.02 -14.75
CA THR A 274 4.63 -2.24 -15.17
C THR A 274 3.65 -2.15 -14.00
N MET A 275 3.98 -2.79 -12.87
CA MET A 275 3.20 -2.75 -11.63
C MET A 275 3.13 -1.33 -11.07
N PHE A 276 4.25 -0.61 -11.07
CA PHE A 276 4.36 0.78 -10.63
C PHE A 276 3.51 1.69 -11.52
N THR A 277 3.59 1.53 -12.85
CA THR A 277 2.77 2.28 -13.81
C THR A 277 1.28 2.05 -13.56
N LYS A 278 0.87 0.81 -13.30
CA LYS A 278 -0.52 0.50 -12.92
C LYS A 278 -0.93 1.19 -11.63
N ALA A 279 -0.06 1.20 -10.63
CA ALA A 279 -0.33 1.82 -9.35
C ALA A 279 -0.47 3.34 -9.48
N VAL A 280 0.37 4.00 -10.29
CA VAL A 280 0.24 5.42 -10.67
C VAL A 280 -1.09 5.67 -11.40
N ALA A 281 -1.44 4.81 -12.37
CA ALA A 281 -2.68 4.93 -13.13
C ALA A 281 -3.94 4.87 -12.24
N GLU A 282 -3.96 3.96 -11.26
CA GLU A 282 -5.07 3.73 -10.33
C GLU A 282 -5.07 4.64 -9.10
N ALA A 283 -3.97 5.37 -8.82
CA ALA A 283 -3.83 6.16 -7.59
C ALA A 283 -4.95 7.20 -7.38
N PRO A 284 -5.36 8.01 -8.39
CA PRO A 284 -6.46 8.96 -8.21
C PRO A 284 -7.78 8.29 -7.81
N PHE A 285 -8.10 7.16 -8.45
CA PHE A 285 -9.30 6.38 -8.14
C PHE A 285 -9.27 5.82 -6.72
N LYS A 286 -8.11 5.31 -6.27
CA LYS A 286 -7.95 4.80 -4.89
C LYS A 286 -8.11 5.93 -3.86
N ARG A 287 -7.46 7.07 -4.07
CA ARG A 287 -7.59 8.26 -3.19
C ARG A 287 -9.03 8.76 -3.10
N GLU A 288 -9.76 8.80 -4.21
CA GLU A 288 -11.18 9.22 -4.18
C GLU A 288 -12.06 8.22 -3.44
N ARG A 289 -11.77 6.91 -3.60
CA ARG A 289 -12.47 5.85 -2.85
C ARG A 289 -12.19 5.93 -1.34
N GLU A 290 -11.00 6.39 -0.93
CA GLU A 290 -10.63 6.62 0.47
C GLU A 290 -11.40 7.77 1.13
N LYS A 291 -11.87 8.77 0.36
CA LYS A 291 -12.67 9.89 0.89
C LYS A 291 -14.08 9.50 1.32
N THR A 292 -14.52 8.26 1.06
CA THR A 292 -15.89 7.79 1.35
C THR A 292 -16.21 7.66 2.85
N GLY A 293 -15.24 7.89 3.74
CA GLY A 293 -15.44 7.92 5.19
C GLY A 293 -15.52 6.53 5.85
N PHE A 294 -15.54 5.44 5.07
CA PHE A 294 -15.57 4.07 5.57
C PHE A 294 -14.27 3.34 5.22
N SER A 295 -13.29 3.36 6.13
CA SER A 295 -11.97 2.72 5.94
C SER A 295 -12.07 1.22 5.62
N PHE A 296 -13.03 0.51 6.22
CA PHE A 296 -13.24 -0.93 6.01
C PHE A 296 -13.81 -1.28 4.63
N TYR A 297 -14.46 -0.33 3.93
CA TYR A 297 -15.14 -0.58 2.65
C TYR A 297 -14.15 -0.86 1.50
N LEU A 298 -12.85 -0.63 1.74
CA LEU A 298 -11.79 -0.74 0.74
C LEU A 298 -11.16 -2.13 0.63
N GLU A 299 -11.24 -2.94 1.68
CA GLU A 299 -10.59 -4.25 1.79
C GLU A 299 -11.34 -5.30 0.96
N LYS A 300 -10.91 -5.47 -0.29
CA LYS A 300 -11.49 -6.45 -1.24
C LYS A 300 -11.42 -7.90 -0.75
N GLY A 301 -10.57 -8.21 0.23
CA GLY A 301 -10.38 -9.57 0.75
C GLY A 301 -11.41 -10.00 1.81
N TRP A 302 -11.98 -9.07 2.58
CA TRP A 302 -12.75 -9.40 3.80
C TRP A 302 -14.26 -9.14 3.69
N CYS A 303 -14.70 -8.38 2.68
CA CYS A 303 -16.06 -7.80 2.65
C CYS A 303 -16.83 -8.05 1.35
N GLY A 304 -16.84 -9.28 0.84
CA GLY A 304 -17.82 -9.67 -0.19
C GLY A 304 -19.23 -9.71 0.40
N GLY A 305 -20.21 -9.06 -0.23
CA GLY A 305 -21.62 -9.18 0.14
C GLY A 305 -22.14 -10.63 0.00
N VAL A 306 -23.16 -11.00 0.76
CA VAL A 306 -23.87 -12.28 0.57
C VAL A 306 -24.90 -12.09 -0.54
N LYS A 307 -24.93 -12.99 -1.52
CA LYS A 307 -25.99 -13.01 -2.53
C LYS A 307 -27.32 -13.43 -1.88
N VAL A 308 -28.33 -12.60 -2.02
CA VAL A 308 -29.70 -12.85 -1.54
C VAL A 308 -30.65 -12.91 -2.74
N ASP A 309 -31.49 -13.93 -2.81
CA ASP A 309 -32.52 -14.03 -3.86
C ASP A 309 -33.85 -13.37 -3.46
N HIS A 310 -34.78 -13.27 -4.40
CA HIS A 310 -36.11 -12.68 -4.19
C HIS A 310 -36.95 -13.42 -3.14
N SER A 311 -36.60 -14.67 -2.80
CA SER A 311 -37.29 -15.44 -1.74
C SER A 311 -36.74 -15.14 -0.34
N GLY A 312 -35.66 -14.35 -0.24
CA GLY A 312 -34.96 -14.08 1.01
C GLY A 312 -33.94 -15.15 1.39
N LYS A 313 -33.67 -16.13 0.52
CA LYS A 313 -32.61 -17.12 0.76
C LYS A 313 -31.28 -16.39 0.75
N GLY A 314 -30.52 -16.56 1.84
CA GLY A 314 -29.28 -15.84 2.10
C GLY A 314 -29.37 -14.81 3.22
N LEU A 315 -30.57 -14.36 3.62
CA LEU A 315 -30.73 -13.38 4.71
C LEU A 315 -30.22 -13.87 6.06
N LEU A 316 -30.33 -15.17 6.35
CA LEU A 316 -29.76 -15.75 7.58
C LEU A 316 -28.23 -15.66 7.58
N GLU A 317 -27.60 -15.87 6.41
CA GLU A 317 -26.16 -15.73 6.25
C GLU A 317 -25.73 -14.27 6.36
N VAL A 318 -26.54 -13.33 5.82
CA VAL A 318 -26.34 -11.88 6.03
C VAL A 318 -26.36 -11.57 7.52
N TRP A 319 -27.38 -12.04 8.25
CA TRP A 319 -27.53 -11.78 9.67
C TRP A 319 -26.33 -12.31 10.48
N LYS A 320 -25.87 -13.52 10.16
CA LYS A 320 -24.64 -14.08 10.76
C LYS A 320 -23.42 -13.22 10.47
N ARG A 321 -23.22 -12.79 9.22
CA ARG A 321 -22.09 -11.91 8.87
C ARG A 321 -22.18 -10.55 9.55
N GLN A 322 -23.38 -10.01 9.78
CA GLN A 322 -23.58 -8.77 10.53
C GLN A 322 -23.13 -8.93 11.99
N ILE A 323 -23.45 -10.05 12.66
CA ILE A 323 -22.91 -10.35 13.99
C ILE A 323 -21.39 -10.56 13.99
N GLN A 324 -20.81 -11.09 12.90
CA GLN A 324 -19.35 -11.23 12.78
C GLN A 324 -18.62 -9.89 12.59
N GLN A 325 -19.30 -8.80 12.23
CA GLN A 325 -18.65 -7.49 12.08
C GLN A 325 -18.21 -6.86 13.40
N PHE A 326 -18.71 -7.37 14.54
CA PHE A 326 -18.26 -6.91 15.85
C PHE A 326 -16.83 -7.37 16.12
N ASN A 327 -16.01 -6.48 16.69
CA ASN A 327 -14.64 -6.82 17.09
C ASN A 327 -14.62 -8.07 17.97
N ARG A 328 -13.64 -8.95 17.79
CA ARG A 328 -13.43 -10.16 18.63
C ARG A 328 -14.59 -11.17 18.56
N VAL A 329 -15.33 -11.23 17.45
CA VAL A 329 -16.37 -12.24 17.21
C VAL A 329 -15.90 -13.26 16.19
N SER A 330 -15.93 -14.54 16.57
CA SER A 330 -15.65 -15.64 15.63
C SER A 330 -16.92 -16.13 14.93
N LEU A 331 -16.74 -16.91 13.86
CA LEU A 331 -17.85 -17.56 13.14
C LEU A 331 -18.74 -18.37 14.08
N GLU A 332 -18.16 -19.17 14.98
CA GLU A 332 -18.94 -20.01 15.89
C GLU A 332 -19.73 -19.18 16.92
N MET A 333 -19.20 -18.02 17.34
CA MET A 333 -19.93 -17.12 18.25
C MET A 333 -21.13 -16.49 17.56
N ALA A 334 -20.94 -16.02 16.33
CA ALA A 334 -22.02 -15.47 15.52
C ALA A 334 -23.09 -16.53 15.23
N GLU A 335 -22.68 -17.75 14.87
CA GLU A 335 -23.60 -18.86 14.65
C GLU A 335 -24.39 -19.22 15.90
N ALA A 336 -23.77 -19.22 17.09
CA ALA A 336 -24.47 -19.47 18.34
C ALA A 336 -25.53 -18.39 18.66
N VAL A 337 -25.20 -17.11 18.45
CA VAL A 337 -26.15 -15.99 18.63
C VAL A 337 -27.30 -16.07 17.63
N VAL A 338 -27.00 -16.30 16.35
CA VAL A 338 -28.01 -16.41 15.28
C VAL A 338 -28.88 -17.65 15.45
N SER A 339 -28.33 -18.75 15.98
CA SER A 339 -29.11 -19.96 16.30
C SER A 339 -30.12 -19.70 17.42
N ALA A 340 -29.75 -18.89 18.42
CA ALA A 340 -30.67 -18.47 19.48
C ALA A 340 -31.69 -17.44 18.99
N TYR A 341 -31.28 -16.52 18.10
CA TYR A 341 -32.09 -15.44 17.55
C TYR A 341 -31.94 -15.36 16.02
N PRO A 342 -32.73 -16.14 15.26
CA PRO A 342 -32.55 -16.30 13.81
C PRO A 342 -33.02 -15.11 12.97
N SER A 343 -33.41 -13.99 13.61
CA SER A 343 -33.66 -12.73 12.93
C SER A 343 -33.38 -11.54 13.85
N PRO A 344 -33.03 -10.36 13.29
CA PRO A 344 -32.89 -9.13 14.07
C PRO A 344 -34.16 -8.80 14.87
N GLN A 345 -35.34 -9.02 14.29
CA GLN A 345 -36.62 -8.77 14.93
C GLN A 345 -36.82 -9.61 16.20
N LEU A 346 -36.45 -10.89 16.17
CA LEU A 346 -36.54 -11.74 17.37
C LEU A 346 -35.58 -11.28 18.46
N LEU A 347 -34.39 -10.82 18.09
CA LEU A 347 -33.43 -10.27 19.05
C LEU A 347 -33.95 -8.98 19.70
N THR A 348 -34.47 -8.03 18.90
CA THR A 348 -35.07 -6.79 19.40
C THR A 348 -36.28 -7.05 20.30
N GLN A 349 -37.15 -7.98 19.94
CA GLN A 349 -38.30 -8.38 20.77
C GLN A 349 -37.87 -9.03 22.08
N ALA A 350 -36.76 -9.76 22.10
CA ALA A 350 -36.23 -10.32 23.34
C ALA A 350 -35.75 -9.21 24.29
N TYR A 351 -34.99 -8.23 23.78
CA TYR A 351 -34.59 -7.07 24.58
C TYR A 351 -35.76 -6.26 25.14
N SER A 352 -36.84 -6.09 24.37
CA SER A 352 -38.03 -5.35 24.83
C SER A 352 -38.78 -6.05 25.97
N ARG A 353 -38.61 -7.38 26.11
CA ARG A 353 -39.22 -8.18 27.17
C ARG A 353 -38.39 -8.21 28.46
N CYS A 354 -37.11 -7.83 28.41
CA CYS A 354 -36.27 -7.73 29.59
C CYS A 354 -36.74 -6.60 30.52
N SER A 355 -36.65 -6.87 31.82
CA SER A 355 -37.15 -6.02 32.92
C SER A 355 -36.17 -4.94 33.37
N SER A 356 -34.88 -5.10 33.07
CA SER A 356 -33.82 -4.17 33.45
C SER A 356 -32.77 -4.02 32.35
N GLU A 357 -32.00 -2.92 32.41
CA GLU A 357 -30.88 -2.68 31.49
C GLU A 357 -29.76 -3.72 31.66
N GLN A 358 -29.43 -4.08 32.91
CA GLN A 358 -28.45 -5.14 33.22
C GLN A 358 -28.84 -6.49 32.60
N GLU A 359 -30.13 -6.82 32.61
CA GLU A 359 -30.64 -8.05 31.98
C GLU A 359 -30.48 -8.00 30.46
N ARG A 360 -30.75 -6.85 29.82
CA ARG A 360 -30.54 -6.67 28.38
C ARG A 360 -29.08 -6.80 28.01
N GLU A 361 -28.19 -6.13 28.75
CA GLU A 361 -26.75 -6.20 28.50
C GLU A 361 -26.20 -7.64 28.60
N ASN A 362 -26.76 -8.49 29.47
CA ASN A 362 -26.28 -9.86 29.69
C ASN A 362 -27.12 -10.95 29.00
N MET A 363 -28.14 -10.59 28.24
CA MET A 363 -29.10 -11.52 27.64
C MET A 363 -28.44 -12.61 26.78
N LEU A 364 -27.37 -12.26 26.06
CA LEU A 364 -26.64 -13.17 25.18
C LEU A 364 -25.43 -13.83 25.88
N ALA A 365 -25.04 -13.36 27.06
CA ALA A 365 -23.76 -13.68 27.69
C ALA A 365 -23.57 -15.18 27.95
N ASN A 366 -24.67 -15.87 28.27
CA ASN A 366 -24.65 -17.29 28.65
C ASN A 366 -24.91 -18.26 27.49
N ILE A 367 -25.05 -17.76 26.25
CA ILE A 367 -25.23 -18.63 25.08
C ILE A 367 -23.98 -19.52 24.92
N PRO A 368 -24.14 -20.85 24.85
CA PRO A 368 -23.03 -21.77 24.68
C PRO A 368 -22.51 -21.72 23.23
N VAL A 369 -21.20 -21.65 23.10
CA VAL A 369 -20.47 -21.68 21.83
C VAL A 369 -19.65 -22.96 21.82
N ARG A 370 -20.00 -23.88 20.92
CA ARG A 370 -19.24 -25.12 20.70
C ARG A 370 -18.17 -24.89 19.66
N ARG A 371 -16.93 -25.29 19.95
CA ARG A 371 -15.81 -25.28 19.01
C ARG A 371 -15.30 -26.69 18.79
N GLY A 372 -15.31 -27.14 17.54
CA GLY A 372 -14.90 -28.48 17.12
C GLY A 372 -15.98 -29.55 17.32
N ASP A 373 -15.75 -30.72 16.75
CA ASP A 373 -16.64 -31.88 16.81
C ASP A 373 -16.07 -33.01 17.68
N GLY A 374 -16.94 -33.75 18.37
CA GLY A 374 -16.56 -34.95 19.13
C GLY A 374 -15.87 -34.70 20.48
N VAL A 375 -14.98 -35.61 20.87
CA VAL A 375 -14.35 -35.65 22.22
C VAL A 375 -13.42 -34.46 22.48
N THR A 376 -12.97 -33.78 21.43
CA THR A 376 -12.14 -32.57 21.48
C THR A 376 -12.96 -31.28 21.49
N ALA A 377 -14.29 -31.36 21.52
CA ALA A 377 -15.15 -30.17 21.52
C ALA A 377 -14.94 -29.36 22.80
N THR A 378 -14.57 -28.08 22.62
CA THR A 378 -14.48 -27.12 23.73
C THR A 378 -15.75 -26.28 23.76
N SER A 379 -16.31 -26.10 24.95
CA SER A 379 -17.50 -25.27 25.16
C SER A 379 -17.09 -23.98 25.86
N ARG A 380 -17.32 -22.84 25.22
CA ARG A 380 -17.22 -21.51 25.83
C ARG A 380 -18.58 -20.83 25.82
N ARG A 381 -18.67 -19.65 26.41
CA ARG A 381 -19.87 -18.80 26.34
C ARG A 381 -19.57 -17.56 25.50
N VAL A 382 -20.60 -16.90 24.98
CA VAL A 382 -20.51 -15.61 24.29
C VAL A 382 -19.83 -14.55 25.17
N GLY A 383 -20.16 -14.53 26.46
CA GLY A 383 -19.58 -13.62 27.45
C GLY A 383 -20.30 -12.27 27.55
N PRO A 384 -20.21 -11.60 28.71
CA PRO A 384 -20.95 -10.37 28.99
C PRO A 384 -20.55 -9.21 28.08
N GLU A 385 -19.27 -9.09 27.74
CA GLU A 385 -18.77 -7.99 26.92
C GLU A 385 -19.35 -7.99 25.50
N LEU A 386 -19.40 -9.16 24.85
CA LEU A 386 -20.02 -9.26 23.53
C LEU A 386 -21.54 -9.07 23.59
N SER A 387 -22.19 -9.62 24.63
CA SER A 387 -23.63 -9.44 24.85
C SER A 387 -24.01 -7.96 24.95
N ARG A 388 -23.23 -7.19 25.72
CA ARG A 388 -23.42 -5.74 25.87
C ARG A 388 -23.23 -4.99 24.56
N ARG A 389 -22.17 -5.28 23.81
CA ARG A 389 -21.89 -4.61 22.52
C ARG A 389 -22.99 -4.84 21.50
N ILE A 390 -23.49 -6.07 21.39
CA ILE A 390 -24.62 -6.39 20.50
C ILE A 390 -25.87 -5.63 20.94
N TYR A 391 -26.18 -5.60 22.24
CA TYR A 391 -27.31 -4.83 22.76
C TYR A 391 -27.21 -3.35 22.37
N LEU A 392 -26.09 -2.70 22.72
CA LEU A 392 -25.86 -1.28 22.43
C LEU A 392 -25.99 -0.96 20.94
N GLN A 393 -25.38 -1.76 20.06
CA GLN A 393 -25.46 -1.55 18.61
C GLN A 393 -26.89 -1.73 18.07
N MET A 394 -27.68 -2.61 18.66
CA MET A 394 -29.04 -2.92 18.19
C MET A 394 -30.10 -1.97 18.75
N THR A 395 -29.80 -1.20 19.81
CA THR A 395 -30.79 -0.35 20.48
C THR A 395 -30.41 1.12 20.61
N SER A 396 -29.13 1.49 20.49
CA SER A 396 -28.69 2.89 20.56
C SER A 396 -29.19 3.71 19.37
N HIS A 397 -29.52 4.97 19.62
CA HIS A 397 -29.78 5.97 18.58
C HIS A 397 -28.58 6.88 18.30
N ASP A 398 -27.51 6.76 19.11
CA ASP A 398 -26.27 7.50 18.95
C ASP A 398 -25.35 6.76 17.97
N PRO A 399 -25.08 7.31 16.77
CA PRO A 399 -24.19 6.70 15.79
C PRO A 399 -22.71 6.75 16.20
N ASP A 400 -22.34 7.64 17.13
CA ASP A 400 -20.96 7.85 17.58
C ASP A 400 -20.64 7.06 18.88
N LEU A 401 -21.57 6.21 19.32
CA LEU A 401 -21.41 5.41 20.53
C LEU A 401 -20.28 4.39 20.39
N TYR A 402 -19.27 4.51 21.26
CA TYR A 402 -18.22 3.50 21.37
C TYR A 402 -18.74 2.22 22.03
N LEU A 403 -18.61 1.10 21.31
CA LEU A 403 -19.04 -0.21 21.79
C LEU A 403 -18.03 -0.86 22.75
N ASP A 404 -16.73 -0.70 22.48
CA ASP A 404 -15.67 -1.30 23.29
C ASP A 404 -15.39 -0.41 24.53
N PHE A 405 -15.22 -1.04 25.70
CA PHE A 405 -14.80 -0.34 26.92
C PHE A 405 -13.36 0.16 26.75
N THR A 406 -13.13 1.47 26.81
CA THR A 406 -11.79 2.03 27.05
C THR A 406 -11.51 1.92 28.55
N GLY A 407 -11.02 0.77 28.98
CA GLY A 407 -10.46 0.55 30.32
C GLY A 407 -9.00 0.92 30.36
#